data_AF-A0A7L0KIL4-F1
#
_entry.id   AF-A0A7L0KIL4-F1
#
_cell.length_a   1.000
_cell.length_b   1.000
_cell.length_c   1.000
_cell.angle_alpha   90.00
_cell.angle_beta   90.00
_cell.angle_gamma   90.00
#
_symmetry.space_group_name_H-M   'P 1'
#
loop_
_entity.id
_entity.type
_entity.pdbx_description
1 polymer ?
#
loop_
_entity_poly.entity_id
_entity_poly.type
_entity_poly.pdbx_seq_one_letter_code
_entity_poly.pdbx_strand_id
1 'polypeptide(L)'
;LKDGVVRDQETQRGSTAPNSDGTYHAWATIEALPGDRDKYQCRVVHASLPQPGLFSWDEPGEPQSNLIPIVAGVAVAVVAVIAASVGFAIWKSKQG
;
A
#
# COMPACT_ATOMS: atom_id res chain seq x y z
N LEU A 1 0.48 19.15 1.59
CA LEU A 1 -0.43 19.31 0.43
C LEU A 1 -1.74 18.62 0.79
N LYS A 2 -2.87 19.14 0.31
CA LYS A 2 -4.15 18.44 0.26
C LYS A 2 -4.65 18.50 -1.17
N ASP A 3 -4.86 17.35 -1.82
CA ASP A 3 -5.25 17.27 -3.24
C ASP A 3 -4.30 18.07 -4.17
N GLY A 4 -3.00 18.01 -3.90
CA GLY A 4 -1.97 18.75 -4.65
C GLY A 4 -1.86 20.25 -4.31
N VAL A 5 -2.74 20.79 -3.45
CA VAL A 5 -2.72 22.21 -3.06
C VAL A 5 -1.96 22.42 -1.75
N VAL A 6 -1.12 23.46 -1.69
CA VAL A 6 -0.35 23.83 -0.47
C VAL A 6 -1.29 24.38 0.61
N ARG A 7 -1.07 23.97 1.87
CA ARG A 7 -1.90 24.30 3.05
C ARG A 7 -1.08 24.96 4.15
N ASP A 8 -0.32 26.00 3.80
CA ASP A 8 0.65 26.62 4.71
C ASP A 8 0.01 27.26 5.96
N GLN A 9 -1.18 27.88 5.83
CA GLN A 9 -1.85 28.54 6.95
C GLN A 9 -2.34 27.55 8.02
N GLU A 10 -2.71 26.34 7.62
CA GLU A 10 -3.20 25.27 8.50
C GLU A 10 -2.07 24.39 9.03
N THR A 11 -0.86 24.51 8.45
CA THR A 11 0.29 23.68 8.80
C THR A 11 1.14 24.37 9.86
N GLN A 12 1.23 23.77 11.03
CA GLN A 12 2.21 24.16 12.05
C GLN A 12 3.59 23.60 11.69
N ARG A 13 4.65 24.37 11.92
CA ARG A 13 6.03 23.95 11.61
C ARG A 13 6.96 24.29 12.77
N GLY A 14 7.88 23.38 13.05
CA GLY A 14 8.99 23.64 13.96
C GLY A 14 10.20 24.23 13.24
N SER A 15 11.06 24.90 14.01
CA SER A 15 12.40 25.24 13.54
C SER A 15 13.22 23.97 13.27
N THR A 16 14.21 24.08 12.39
CA THR A 16 15.20 23.02 12.18
C THR A 16 16.17 22.98 13.35
N ALA A 17 16.33 21.82 13.98
CA ALA A 17 17.20 21.63 15.13
C ALA A 17 18.24 20.52 14.86
N PRO A 18 19.47 20.67 15.39
CA PRO A 18 20.54 19.69 15.19
C PRO A 18 20.31 18.42 16.04
N ASN A 19 20.75 17.29 15.51
CA ASN A 19 20.81 16.01 16.19
C ASN A 19 22.25 15.72 16.69
N SER A 20 22.41 14.77 17.62
CA SER A 20 23.72 14.39 18.16
C SER A 20 24.64 13.68 17.16
N ASP A 21 24.07 13.14 16.08
CA ASP A 21 24.78 12.42 15.02
C ASP A 21 25.26 13.34 13.88
N GLY A 22 25.08 14.66 14.04
CA GLY A 22 25.44 15.66 13.03
C GLY A 22 24.40 15.88 11.93
N THR A 23 23.25 15.19 12.00
CA THR A 23 22.10 15.46 11.13
C THR A 23 21.20 16.55 11.73
N TYR A 24 20.11 16.88 11.04
CA TYR A 24 19.13 17.85 11.49
C TYR A 24 17.73 17.23 11.45
N HIS A 25 16.85 17.64 12.36
CA HIS A 25 15.43 17.34 12.30
C HIS A 25 14.61 18.61 12.12
N ALA A 26 13.49 18.48 11.42
CA ALA A 26 12.45 19.50 11.25
C ALA A 26 11.10 18.78 11.17
N TRP A 27 10.02 19.48 11.49
CA TRP A 27 8.69 18.89 11.49
C TRP A 27 7.64 19.86 10.99
N ALA A 28 6.57 19.29 10.45
CA ALA A 28 5.36 19.98 10.03
C ALA A 28 4.14 19.11 10.39
N THR A 29 3.12 19.73 10.98
CA THR A 29 1.91 19.05 11.44
C THR A 29 0.69 19.79 10.92
N ILE A 30 -0.34 19.06 10.52
CA ILE A 30 -1.63 19.59 10.08
C ILE A 30 -2.74 18.72 10.66
N GLU A 31 -3.83 19.34 11.07
CA GLU A 31 -5.02 18.60 11.47
C GLU A 31 -5.75 18.08 10.24
N ALA A 32 -6.04 16.78 10.23
CA ALA A 32 -6.73 16.12 9.13
C ALA A 32 -7.92 15.31 9.65
N LEU A 33 -9.05 15.41 8.94
CA LEU A 33 -10.17 14.52 9.18
C LEU A 33 -9.75 13.08 8.82
N PRO A 34 -10.17 12.05 9.57
CA PRO A 34 -9.78 10.67 9.30
C PRO A 34 -10.05 10.22 7.86
N GLY A 35 -11.17 10.62 7.27
CA GLY A 35 -11.56 10.26 5.89
C GLY A 35 -10.90 11.09 4.78
N ASP A 36 -10.02 12.04 5.13
CA ASP A 36 -9.27 12.83 4.15
C ASP A 36 -7.77 12.48 4.16
N ARG A 37 -7.31 11.54 5.00
CA ARG A 37 -5.88 11.28 5.23
C ARG A 37 -5.11 10.91 3.96
N ASP A 38 -5.74 10.17 3.07
CA ASP A 38 -5.25 9.78 1.75
C ASP A 38 -5.03 10.97 0.80
N LYS A 39 -5.75 12.07 1.01
CA LYS A 39 -5.64 13.31 0.22
C LYS A 39 -4.44 14.16 0.63
N TYR A 40 -3.86 13.89 1.81
CA TYR A 40 -2.72 14.65 2.32
C TYR A 40 -1.39 14.03 1.91
N GLN A 41 -0.47 14.88 1.46
CA GLN A 41 0.92 14.52 1.19
C GLN A 41 1.87 15.54 1.83
N CYS A 42 2.87 15.05 2.56
CA CYS A 42 3.99 15.86 3.04
C CYS A 42 4.98 16.09 1.89
N ARG A 43 5.28 17.35 1.58
CA ARG A 43 6.25 17.73 0.56
C ARG A 43 7.54 18.19 1.23
N VAL A 44 8.63 17.47 0.99
CA VAL A 44 9.97 17.78 1.52
C VAL A 44 10.86 18.27 0.38
N VAL A 45 11.39 19.48 0.51
CA VAL A 45 12.40 20.03 -0.40
C VAL A 45 13.70 20.16 0.37
N HIS A 46 14.75 19.51 -0.11
CA HIS A 46 16.06 19.54 0.50
C HIS A 46 17.14 19.51 -0.58
N ALA A 47 18.27 20.19 -0.38
CA ALA A 47 19.32 20.32 -1.40
C ALA A 47 19.95 18.98 -1.80
N SER A 48 19.88 17.96 -0.94
CA SER A 48 20.36 16.61 -1.26
C SER A 48 19.41 15.82 -2.16
N LEU A 49 18.20 16.32 -2.41
CA LEU A 49 17.20 15.65 -3.24
C LEU A 49 17.13 16.32 -4.62
N PRO A 50 17.23 15.56 -5.72
CA PRO A 50 17.12 16.12 -7.07
C PRO A 50 15.70 16.61 -7.38
N GLN A 51 14.69 16.11 -6.67
CA GLN A 51 13.28 16.50 -6.78
C GLN A 51 12.64 16.52 -5.39
N PRO A 52 11.52 17.25 -5.20
CA PRO A 52 10.79 17.22 -3.93
C PRO A 52 10.31 15.81 -3.57
N GLY A 53 10.57 15.38 -2.34
CA GLY A 53 9.97 14.16 -1.79
C GLY A 53 8.50 14.38 -1.47
N LEU A 54 7.64 13.45 -1.86
CA LEU A 54 6.21 13.44 -1.55
C LEU A 54 5.90 12.18 -0.74
N PHE A 55 5.39 12.36 0.47
CA PHE A 55 5.09 11.29 1.41
C PHE A 55 3.61 11.32 1.75
N SER A 56 2.87 10.26 1.40
CA SER A 56 1.48 10.09 1.80
C SER A 56 1.39 9.58 3.24
N TRP A 57 0.20 9.65 3.83
CA TRP A 57 -0.06 9.05 5.13
C TRP A 57 -0.06 7.51 4.98
N ASP A 58 0.88 6.81 5.62
CA ASP A 58 0.90 5.34 5.60
C ASP A 58 -0.28 4.79 6.40
N GLU A 59 -1.18 4.03 5.78
CA GLU A 59 -2.22 3.35 6.54
C GLU A 59 -1.57 2.40 7.56
N PRO A 60 -1.85 2.57 8.87
CA PRO A 60 -1.27 1.72 9.89
C PRO A 60 -1.92 0.34 9.77
N GLY A 61 -1.25 -0.56 9.05
CA GLY A 61 -1.60 -1.96 8.97
C GLY A 61 -2.75 -2.30 8.02
N GLU A 62 -2.69 -1.88 6.76
CA GLU A 62 -3.26 -2.75 5.71
C GLU A 62 -2.37 -4.00 5.66
N PRO A 63 -2.80 -5.16 6.18
CA PRO A 63 -2.11 -6.39 5.83
C PRO A 63 -2.20 -6.48 4.32
N GLN A 64 -1.07 -6.56 3.63
CA GLN A 64 -1.08 -6.91 2.21
C GLN A 64 -1.88 -8.21 2.12
N SER A 65 -3.10 -8.10 1.58
CA SER A 65 -4.01 -9.23 1.44
C SER A 65 -3.29 -10.26 0.57
N ASN A 66 -2.71 -11.28 1.21
CA ASN A 66 -1.99 -12.30 0.48
C ASN A 66 -3.02 -13.26 -0.12
N LEU A 67 -3.45 -12.95 -1.34
CA LEU A 67 -4.44 -13.72 -2.10
C LEU A 67 -3.88 -15.03 -2.67
N ILE A 68 -2.58 -15.25 -2.61
CA ILE A 68 -1.88 -16.44 -3.12
C ILE A 68 -2.53 -17.76 -2.64
N PRO A 69 -2.79 -17.99 -1.33
CA PRO A 69 -3.44 -19.22 -0.87
C PRO A 69 -4.83 -19.45 -1.45
N ILE A 70 -5.62 -18.38 -1.66
CA ILE A 70 -6.96 -18.47 -2.25
C ILE A 70 -6.85 -18.90 -3.71
N VAL A 71 -5.99 -18.24 -4.48
CA VAL A 71 -5.78 -18.56 -5.90
C VAL A 71 -5.26 -19.99 -6.07
N ALA A 72 -4.30 -20.41 -5.23
CA ALA A 72 -3.77 -21.76 -5.25
C ALA A 72 -4.85 -22.82 -4.94
N GLY A 73 -5.69 -22.57 -3.93
CA GLY A 73 -6.79 -23.47 -3.58
C GLY A 73 -7.81 -23.66 -4.71
N VAL A 74 -8.20 -22.57 -5.37
CA VAL A 74 -9.13 -22.61 -6.51
C VAL A 74 -8.54 -23.39 -7.68
N ALA A 75 -7.26 -23.16 -8.01
CA ALA A 75 -6.59 -23.87 -9.10
C ALA A 75 -6.56 -25.39 -8.87
N VAL A 76 -6.23 -25.82 -7.65
CA VAL A 76 -6.20 -27.26 -7.28
C VAL A 76 -7.58 -27.89 -7.41
N ALA A 77 -8.64 -27.21 -6.94
CA ALA A 77 -10.01 -27.70 -7.02
C ALA A 77 -10.46 -27.90 -8.48
N VAL A 78 -10.16 -26.94 -9.36
CA VAL A 78 -10.50 -27.03 -10.80
C VAL A 78 -9.80 -28.22 -11.46
N VAL A 79 -8.50 -28.41 -11.21
CA VAL A 79 -7.73 -29.53 -11.76
C VAL A 79 -8.29 -30.88 -11.29
N ALA A 80 -8.68 -30.99 -10.02
CA ALA A 80 -9.25 -32.21 -9.47
C ALA A 80 -10.60 -32.57 -10.14
N VAL A 81 -11.46 -31.57 -10.37
CA VAL A 81 -12.75 -31.78 -11.06
C VAL A 81 -12.55 -32.24 -12.49
N ILE A 82 -11.61 -31.62 -13.22
CA ILE A 82 -11.28 -32.02 -14.60
C ILE A 82 -10.77 -33.47 -14.61
N ALA A 83 -9.81 -33.82 -13.75
CA ALA A 83 -9.27 -35.17 -13.67
C ALA A 83 -10.34 -36.22 -13.33
N ALA A 84 -11.24 -35.91 -12.39
CA ALA A 84 -12.35 -36.79 -12.02
C ALA A 84 -13.33 -37.00 -13.20
N SER A 85 -13.67 -35.92 -13.92
CA SER A 85 -14.58 -35.99 -15.08
C SER A 85 -14.00 -36.84 -16.22
N VAL A 86 -12.70 -36.68 -16.50
CA VAL A 86 -11.98 -37.47 -17.53
C VAL A 86 -11.89 -38.94 -17.10
N GLY A 87 -11.53 -39.21 -15.84
CA GLY A 87 -11.48 -40.57 -15.31
C GLY A 87 -12.83 -41.28 -15.37
N PHE A 88 -13.92 -40.57 -15.01
CA PHE A 88 -15.27 -41.10 -15.10
C PHE A 88 -15.71 -41.39 -16.54
N ALA A 89 -15.38 -40.51 -17.50
CA ALA A 89 -15.68 -40.72 -18.91
C ALA A 89 -14.98 -41.97 -19.48
N ILE A 90 -13.69 -42.16 -19.16
CA ILE A 90 -12.90 -43.33 -19.60
C ILE A 90 -13.45 -44.62 -18.98
N TRP A 91 -13.84 -44.60 -17.69
CA TRP A 91 -14.44 -45.75 -17.03
C TRP A 91 -15.74 -46.17 -17.71
N LYS A 92 -16.61 -45.20 -18.01
CA LYS A 92 -17.88 -45.47 -18.70
C LYS A 92 -17.67 -46.01 -20.11
N SER A 93 -16.70 -45.49 -20.86
CA SER A 93 -16.40 -45.98 -22.22
C SER A 93 -15.82 -47.39 -22.26
N LYS A 94 -15.30 -47.91 -21.14
CA LYS A 94 -14.76 -49.27 -21.05
C LYS A 94 -15.78 -50.31 -20.58
N GLN A 95 -16.97 -49.87 -20.14
CA GLN A 95 -18.06 -50.74 -19.68
C GLN A 95 -19.17 -50.97 -20.73
N GLY A 96 -19.16 -50.24 -21.84
CA GLY A 96 -20.00 -50.49 -23.02
C GLY A 96 -19.21 -51.21 -24.10
#